data_AF-A0A439VFZ3-F1
#
_entry.id   AF-A0A439VFZ3-F1
#
_cell.length_a   1.000
_cell.length_b   1.000
_cell.length_c   1.000
_cell.angle_alpha   90.00
_cell.angle_beta   90.00
_cell.angle_gamma   90.00
#
_symmetry.space_group_name_H-M   'P 1'
#
loop_
_entity.id
_entity.type
_entity.pdbx_description
1 polymer ?
#
loop_
_entity_poly.entity_id
_entity_poly.type
_entity_poly.pdbx_seq_one_letter_code
_entity_poly.pdbx_strand_id
1 'polypeptide(L)'
;MDVFDSAVRTKGDLAGVFEYSEAGDPQTATAYFYLYRAQGNAPGSVVDAIHMRSGAWAISAPDIAIRWDKRERRVGLFIFGALSAAFDTEAGTKHGGGYGKDFHADIPWSESN
;
A
#
# COMPACT_ATOMS: atom_id res chain seq x y z
N MET A 1 15.70 1.58 -9.52
CA MET A 1 14.52 0.96 -10.14
C MET A 1 13.33 1.37 -9.30
N ASP A 2 12.30 1.89 -9.97
CA ASP A 2 11.07 2.26 -9.28
C ASP A 2 10.05 1.12 -9.42
N VAL A 3 9.37 0.77 -8.33
CA VAL A 3 8.28 -0.20 -8.33
C VAL A 3 7.00 0.52 -7.95
N PHE A 4 5.97 0.33 -8.77
CA PHE A 4 4.69 0.99 -8.62
C PHE A 4 3.56 0.00 -8.88
N ASP A 5 2.56 -0.01 -7.99
CA ASP A 5 1.30 -0.71 -8.20
C ASP A 5 0.14 0.12 -7.62
N SER A 6 -1.07 -0.08 -8.13
CA SER A 6 -2.26 0.64 -7.65
C SER A 6 -3.53 -0.18 -7.83
N ALA A 7 -4.48 0.01 -6.92
CA ALA A 7 -5.82 -0.55 -7.03
C ALA A 7 -6.88 0.51 -6.72
N VAL A 8 -7.63 0.90 -7.75
CA VAL A 8 -8.77 1.82 -7.60
C VAL A 8 -9.98 1.03 -7.09
N ARG A 9 -10.68 1.57 -6.09
CA ARG A 9 -11.94 1.02 -5.58
C ARG A 9 -12.98 0.99 -6.70
N THR A 10 -13.87 0.00 -6.74
CA THR A 10 -14.89 -0.08 -7.82
C THR A 10 -15.72 1.19 -7.95
N LYS A 11 -16.04 1.85 -6.83
CA LYS A 11 -16.75 3.13 -6.82
C LYS A 11 -15.98 4.28 -7.48
N GLY A 12 -14.66 4.17 -7.63
CA GLY A 12 -13.80 5.16 -8.28
C GLY A 12 -13.47 6.38 -7.43
N ASP A 13 -13.70 6.33 -6.11
CA ASP A 13 -13.49 7.44 -5.18
C ASP A 13 -12.19 7.35 -4.37
N LEU A 14 -11.62 6.15 -4.24
CA LEU A 14 -10.39 5.88 -3.51
C LEU A 14 -9.48 4.91 -4.26
N ALA A 15 -8.17 4.99 -4.02
CA ALA A 15 -7.19 4.04 -4.52
C ALA A 15 -6.12 3.74 -3.47
N GLY A 16 -5.70 2.48 -3.36
CA GLY A 16 -4.45 2.13 -2.70
C GLY A 16 -3.31 2.22 -3.72
N VAL A 17 -2.19 2.82 -3.34
CA VAL A 17 -1.04 3.02 -4.22
C VAL A 17 0.24 2.68 -3.48
N PHE A 18 1.08 1.83 -4.07
CA PHE A 18 2.40 1.53 -3.55
C PHE A 18 3.45 2.17 -4.46
N GLU A 19 4.44 2.80 -3.83
CA GLU A 19 5.57 3.38 -4.52
C GLU A 19 6.84 2.99 -3.76
N TYR A 20 7.80 2.41 -4.49
CA TYR A 20 9.18 2.30 -4.07
C TYR A 20 10.02 3.06 -5.08
N SER A 21 10.72 4.09 -4.61
CA SER A 21 11.64 4.87 -5.43
C SER A 21 13.05 4.76 -4.91
N GLU A 22 13.99 4.48 -5.82
CA GLU A 22 15.41 4.60 -5.59
C GLU A 22 15.84 6.00 -6.04
N ALA A 23 15.78 6.98 -5.12
CA ALA A 23 16.08 8.39 -5.38
C ALA A 23 17.59 8.64 -5.63
N GLY A 24 18.12 8.10 -6.73
CA GLY A 24 19.51 8.22 -7.18
C GLY A 24 20.53 7.42 -6.35
N ASP A 25 20.31 7.27 -5.05
CA ASP A 25 21.11 6.46 -4.13
C ASP A 25 20.25 5.31 -3.55
N PRO A 26 20.63 4.04 -3.74
CA PRO A 26 19.93 2.91 -3.12
C PRO A 26 19.81 3.01 -1.59
N GLN A 27 20.70 3.74 -0.89
CA GLN A 27 20.60 3.96 0.55
C GLN A 27 19.48 4.95 0.93
N THR A 28 19.11 5.85 0.03
CA THR A 28 18.03 6.82 0.24
C THR A 28 16.69 6.34 -0.30
N ALA A 29 16.67 5.15 -0.91
CA ALA A 29 15.46 4.54 -1.43
C ALA A 29 14.38 4.45 -0.34
N THR A 30 13.14 4.70 -0.70
CA THR A 30 12.03 4.68 0.25
C THR A 30 10.78 4.09 -0.38
N ALA A 31 10.07 3.30 0.42
CA ALA A 31 8.83 2.66 0.04
C ALA A 31 7.68 3.18 0.90
N TYR A 32 6.59 3.54 0.26
CA TYR A 32 5.36 4.00 0.89
C TYR A 32 4.14 3.29 0.32
N PHE A 33 3.14 3.12 1.16
CA PHE A 33 1.80 2.72 0.78
C PHE A 33 0.84 3.86 1.10
N TYR A 34 0.14 4.36 0.09
CA TYR A 34 -0.73 5.51 0.18
C TYR A 34 -2.19 5.12 -0.02
N LEU A 35 -3.06 5.84 0.68
CA LEU A 35 -4.47 5.94 0.33
C LEU A 35 -4.66 7.26 -0.43
N TYR A 36 -5.13 7.18 -1.66
CA TYR A 36 -5.44 8.33 -2.49
C TYR A 36 -6.94 8.51 -2.64
N ARG A 37 -7.38 9.77 -2.74
CA ARG A 37 -8.70 10.09 -3.28
C ARG A 37 -8.61 10.05 -4.79
N ALA A 38 -9.48 9.27 -5.44
CA ALA A 38 -9.62 9.31 -6.89
C ALA A 38 -10.66 10.38 -7.26
N GLN A 39 -10.31 11.30 -8.16
CA GLN A 39 -11.22 12.34 -8.67
C GLN A 39 -11.24 12.29 -10.19
N GLY A 40 -11.95 11.31 -10.76
CA GLY A 40 -12.07 11.17 -12.21
C GLY A 40 -10.70 11.13 -12.91
N ASN A 41 -10.43 12.10 -13.79
CA ASN A 41 -9.20 12.20 -14.58
C ASN A 41 -8.08 13.06 -13.96
N ALA A 42 -8.26 13.61 -12.76
CA ALA A 42 -7.20 14.37 -12.08
C ALA A 42 -6.43 13.48 -11.10
N PRO A 43 -5.09 13.65 -10.96
CA PRO A 43 -4.36 13.03 -9.87
C PRO A 43 -4.91 13.60 -8.57
N GLY A 44 -5.67 12.79 -7.84
CA GLY A 44 -6.27 13.25 -6.59
C GLY A 44 -5.25 13.32 -5.46
N SER A 45 -5.68 13.79 -4.30
CA SER A 45 -4.81 14.04 -3.15
C SER A 45 -4.53 12.77 -2.34
N VAL A 46 -3.33 12.68 -1.76
CA VAL A 46 -3.02 11.72 -0.69
C VAL A 46 -3.97 11.99 0.48
N VAL A 47 -4.69 10.94 0.90
CA VAL A 47 -5.54 10.94 2.08
C VAL A 47 -4.72 10.53 3.29
N ASP A 48 -3.92 9.46 3.16
CA ASP A 48 -3.05 8.97 4.22
C ASP A 48 -1.87 8.17 3.63
N ALA A 49 -0.84 7.92 4.43
CA ALA A 49 0.37 7.22 4.06
C ALA A 49 0.88 6.31 5.18
N ILE A 50 1.39 5.14 4.80
CA ILE A 50 2.14 4.21 5.65
C ILE A 50 3.55 4.12 5.08
N HIS A 51 4.55 4.42 5.91
CA HIS A 51 5.94 4.16 5.54
C HIS A 51 6.20 2.66 5.61
N MET A 52 6.64 2.08 4.50
CA MET A 52 6.90 0.65 4.41
C MET A 52 8.34 0.34 4.77
N ARG A 53 9.30 0.98 4.11
CA ARG A 53 10.72 0.66 4.30
C ARG A 53 11.61 1.78 3.79
N SER A 54 12.79 1.93 4.39
CA SER A 54 13.89 2.73 3.85
C SER A 54 15.08 1.85 3.46
N GLY A 55 15.87 2.33 2.52
CA GLY A 55 17.05 1.67 1.98
C GLY A 55 16.74 0.68 0.86
N ALA A 56 17.82 0.14 0.31
CA ALA A 56 17.76 -0.78 -0.81
C ALA A 56 16.88 -1.99 -0.50
N TRP A 57 16.04 -2.34 -1.46
CA TRP A 57 15.10 -3.43 -1.36
C TRP A 57 15.09 -4.22 -2.65
N ALA A 58 15.51 -5.48 -2.58
CA ALA A 58 15.37 -6.42 -3.68
C ALA A 58 13.90 -6.84 -3.82
N ILE A 59 13.11 -6.00 -4.49
CA ILE A 59 11.70 -6.23 -4.78
C ILE A 59 11.39 -5.85 -6.23
N SER A 60 10.38 -6.49 -6.80
CA SER A 60 9.92 -6.26 -8.16
C SER A 60 8.38 -6.16 -8.21
N ALA A 61 7.83 -5.69 -9.33
CA ALA A 61 6.38 -5.52 -9.46
C ALA A 61 5.56 -6.81 -9.17
N PRO A 62 5.99 -8.02 -9.60
CA PRO A 62 5.29 -9.27 -9.25
C PRO A 62 5.22 -9.60 -7.76
N ASP A 63 6.11 -9.04 -6.95
CA ASP A 63 6.15 -9.27 -5.50
C ASP A 63 5.14 -8.40 -4.75
N ILE A 64 4.57 -7.40 -5.43
CA ILE A 64 3.60 -6.45 -4.91
C ILE A 64 2.21 -6.81 -5.43
N ALA A 65 1.22 -6.75 -4.55
CA ALA A 65 -0.17 -6.68 -4.96
C ALA A 65 -0.94 -5.74 -4.04
N ILE A 66 -1.78 -4.89 -4.62
CA ILE A 66 -2.74 -4.09 -3.87
C ILE A 66 -4.14 -4.59 -4.14
N ARG A 67 -4.91 -4.83 -3.07
CA ARG A 67 -6.26 -5.40 -3.18
C ARG A 67 -7.21 -4.71 -2.22
N TRP A 68 -8.44 -4.53 -2.68
CA TRP A 68 -9.56 -4.22 -1.80
C TRP A 68 -10.10 -5.50 -1.19
N ASP A 69 -10.56 -5.44 0.05
CA ASP A 69 -11.33 -6.54 0.63
C ASP A 69 -12.69 -6.67 -0.08
N LYS A 70 -13.44 -7.74 0.19
CA LYS A 70 -14.69 -8.02 -0.54
C LYS A 70 -15.76 -6.95 -0.41
N ARG A 71 -15.74 -6.21 0.71
CA ARG A 71 -16.68 -5.10 0.97
C ARG A 71 -16.13 -3.76 0.50
N GLU A 72 -14.93 -3.78 -0.07
CA GLU A 72 -14.12 -2.61 -0.41
C GLU A 72 -13.97 -1.61 0.73
N ARG A 73 -14.09 -2.07 1.97
CA ARG A 73 -13.90 -1.27 3.18
C ARG A 73 -12.41 -1.03 3.39
N ARG A 74 -11.60 -2.04 3.14
CA ARG A 74 -10.16 -2.02 3.40
C ARG A 74 -9.40 -2.17 2.11
N VAL A 75 -8.30 -1.43 2.00
CA VAL A 75 -7.31 -1.65 0.94
C VAL A 75 -6.01 -2.08 1.57
N GLY A 76 -5.47 -3.18 1.08
CA GLY A 76 -4.31 -3.86 1.64
C GLY A 76 -3.17 -3.95 0.63
N LEU A 77 -1.96 -3.73 1.14
CA LEU A 77 -0.71 -3.99 0.44
C LEU A 77 -0.22 -5.38 0.82
N PHE A 78 -0.02 -6.23 -0.19
CA PHE A 78 0.54 -7.55 -0.05
C PHE A 78 1.94 -7.55 -0.65
N ILE A 79 2.91 -8.03 0.12
CA ILE A 79 4.31 -8.17 -0.30
C ILE A 79 4.70 -9.64 -0.17
N PHE A 80 5.18 -10.23 -1.27
CA PHE A 80 5.38 -11.68 -1.40
C PHE A 80 4.12 -12.49 -0.98
N GLY A 81 2.94 -11.96 -1.29
CA GLY A 81 1.65 -12.59 -0.96
C GLY A 81 1.18 -12.42 0.49
N ALA A 82 1.98 -11.82 1.38
CA ALA A 82 1.60 -11.57 2.77
C ALA A 82 1.09 -10.15 2.98
N LEU A 83 -0.05 -10.00 3.67
CA LEU A 83 -0.60 -8.70 4.00
C LEU A 83 0.38 -7.93 4.90
N SER A 84 0.84 -6.80 4.38
CA SER A 84 1.94 -6.02 4.96
C SER A 84 1.50 -4.66 5.50
N ALA A 85 0.43 -4.09 4.94
CA ALA A 85 -0.19 -2.88 5.44
C ALA A 85 -1.63 -2.80 4.96
N ALA A 86 -2.49 -2.09 5.69
CA ALA A 86 -3.86 -1.83 5.26
C ALA A 86 -4.38 -0.50 5.78
N PHE A 87 -5.26 0.11 4.98
CA PHE A 87 -6.13 1.19 5.41
C PHE A 87 -7.55 0.67 5.59
N ASP A 88 -8.19 1.00 6.71
CA ASP A 88 -9.62 0.82 6.93
C ASP A 88 -10.33 2.15 6.69
N THR A 89 -10.98 2.26 5.52
CA THR A 89 -11.59 3.52 5.08
C THR A 89 -12.85 3.88 5.85
N GLU A 90 -13.48 2.90 6.50
CA GLU A 90 -14.68 3.10 7.31
C GLU A 90 -14.32 3.52 8.74
N ALA A 91 -13.33 2.86 9.35
CA ALA A 91 -12.84 3.22 10.68
C ALA A 91 -11.89 4.43 10.68
N GLY A 92 -11.34 4.79 9.52
CA GLY A 92 -10.31 5.84 9.39
C GLY A 92 -8.98 5.45 10.04
N THR A 93 -8.66 4.15 10.09
CA THR A 93 -7.43 3.63 10.73
C THR A 93 -6.47 3.04 9.70
N LYS A 94 -5.19 2.98 10.07
CA LYS A 94 -4.13 2.34 9.29
C LYS A 94 -3.34 1.35 10.12
N HIS A 95 -2.87 0.29 9.49
CA HIS A 95 -2.19 -0.83 10.13
C HIS A 95 -0.98 -1.28 9.31
N GLY A 96 0.08 -1.75 9.98
CA GLY A 96 1.31 -2.23 9.34
C GLY A 96 2.36 -1.12 9.15
N GLY A 97 3.23 -1.32 8.14
CA GLY A 97 4.44 -0.51 7.93
C GLY A 97 5.69 -1.12 8.56
N GLY A 98 6.86 -0.52 8.31
CA GLY A 98 8.13 -1.01 8.87
C GLY A 98 8.51 -2.43 8.41
N TYR A 99 8.25 -2.77 7.14
CA TYR A 99 8.51 -4.07 6.54
C TYR A 99 9.99 -4.49 6.74
N GLY A 100 10.20 -5.60 7.45
CA GLY A 100 11.53 -6.05 7.87
C GLY A 100 11.54 -6.68 9.27
N LYS A 101 12.50 -6.27 10.10
CA LYS A 101 12.92 -6.96 11.34
C LYS A 101 11.83 -7.16 12.39
N ASP A 102 10.76 -6.36 12.36
CA ASP A 102 9.69 -6.38 13.37
C ASP A 102 8.29 -6.45 12.73
N PHE A 103 8.17 -6.98 11.50
CA PHE A 103 6.89 -7.07 10.82
C PHE A 103 6.00 -8.19 11.41
N HIS A 104 5.25 -7.84 12.46
CA HIS A 104 4.15 -8.63 13.01
C HIS A 104 2.95 -7.73 13.20
N ALA A 105 2.27 -7.41 12.10
CA ALA A 105 1.02 -6.69 12.20
C ALA A 105 -0.13 -7.71 12.21
N ASP A 106 -0.78 -7.87 13.36
CA ASP A 106 -2.12 -8.43 13.45
C ASP A 106 -3.08 -7.45 12.76
N ILE A 107 -3.05 -7.44 11.42
CA ILE A 107 -3.87 -6.56 10.60
C ILE A 107 -5.24 -7.20 10.48
N PRO A 108 -6.31 -6.54 10.96
CA PRO A 108 -7.66 -7.05 10.78
C PRO A 108 -7.98 -7.09 9.28
N TRP A 109 -8.00 -8.29 8.72
CA TRP A 109 -8.27 -8.50 7.30
C TRP A 109 -9.31 -9.59 7.12
N SER A 110 -10.36 -9.27 6.37
CA SER A 110 -11.43 -10.19 6.04
C SER A 110 -11.26 -10.64 4.61
N GLU A 111 -10.48 -11.72 4.40
CA GLU A 111 -10.77 -12.61 3.28
C GLU A 111 -11.94 -13.46 3.74
N SER A 112 -13.13 -13.29 3.18
CA SER A 112 -14.26 -14.11 3.61
C SER A 112 -14.89 -14.84 2.44
N ASN A 113 -14.45 -16.10 2.35
CA ASN A 113 -14.75 -17.24 1.47
C ASN A 113 -13.97 -17.35 0.16
#